data_AF-A0A655Q942-F1
#
_entry.id   AF-A0A655Q942-F1
#
_cell.length_a   1.000
_cell.length_b   1.000
_cell.length_c   1.000
_cell.angle_alpha   90.00
_cell.angle_beta   90.00
_cell.angle_gamma   90.00
#
_symmetry.space_group_name_H-M   'P 1'
#
loop_
_entity.id
_entity.type
_entity.pdbx_description
1 polymer ?
#
loop_
_entity_poly.entity_id
_entity_poly.type
_entity_poly.pdbx_seq_one_letter_code
_entity_poly.pdbx_strand_id
1 'polypeptide(L)'
;MKIAEEEHKALLTRLTVVEQLQQKRNKTTEFMNQMPNLIPEGVYVDKIKMNGHQIEITGISDSTARLATMLDNLEKSDKLTDVEMHEIVSGNKRFGKQFQSFKVSFQILTPASNPQAGGAHNG
;
A
#
# COMPACT_ATOMS: atom_id res chain seq x y z
N MET A 1 40.69 -9.82 24.25
CA MET A 1 39.61 -10.22 23.32
C MET A 1 38.31 -9.53 23.71
N LYS A 2 38.11 -8.25 23.33
CA LYS A 2 36.84 -7.49 23.56
C LYS A 2 36.51 -6.58 22.37
N ILE A 3 37.54 -6.12 21.66
CA ILE A 3 37.43 -5.20 20.52
C ILE A 3 36.70 -5.85 19.31
N ALA A 4 36.87 -7.16 19.10
CA ALA A 4 36.24 -7.86 17.97
C ALA A 4 34.70 -7.98 18.08
N GLU A 5 34.15 -8.04 19.28
CA GLU A 5 32.69 -8.13 19.48
C GLU A 5 32.01 -6.77 19.29
N GLU A 6 32.63 -5.67 19.74
CA GLU A 6 32.10 -4.32 19.58
C GLU A 6 32.10 -3.87 18.12
N GLU A 7 33.16 -4.15 17.37
CA GLU A 7 33.21 -3.84 15.93
C GLU A 7 32.17 -4.65 15.14
N HIS A 8 31.96 -5.93 15.48
CA HIS A 8 30.94 -6.75 14.83
C HIS A 8 29.52 -6.24 15.12
N LYS A 9 29.25 -5.81 16.36
CA LYS A 9 27.95 -5.23 16.75
C LYS A 9 27.68 -3.89 16.05
N ALA A 10 28.71 -3.05 15.90
CA ALA A 10 28.61 -1.77 15.20
C ALA A 10 28.35 -1.95 13.69
N LEU A 11 28.98 -2.96 13.07
CA LEU A 11 28.74 -3.32 11.67
C LEU A 11 27.33 -3.87 11.46
N LEU A 12 26.86 -4.78 12.32
CA LEU A 12 25.48 -5.30 12.29
C LEU A 12 24.43 -4.20 12.47
N THR A 13 24.68 -3.24 13.38
CA THR A 13 23.77 -2.12 13.61
C THR A 13 23.69 -1.21 12.39
N ARG A 14 24.82 -0.91 11.74
CA ARG A 14 24.82 -0.16 10.48
C ARG A 14 24.14 -0.92 9.34
N LEU A 15 24.35 -2.24 9.23
CA LEU A 15 23.64 -3.07 8.25
C LEU A 15 22.12 -3.02 8.48
N THR A 16 21.67 -3.13 9.72
CA THR A 16 20.23 -3.09 10.06
C THR A 16 19.60 -1.73 9.72
N VAL A 17 20.28 -0.62 10.02
CA VAL A 17 19.80 0.73 9.70
C VAL A 17 19.78 0.96 8.19
N VAL A 18 20.77 0.45 7.45
CA VAL A 18 20.81 0.54 5.99
C VAL A 18 19.72 -0.33 5.36
N GLU A 19 19.49 -1.55 5.86
CA GLU A 19 18.40 -2.42 5.41
C GLU A 19 17.02 -1.78 5.65
N GLN A 20 16.80 -1.15 6.80
CA GLN A 20 15.56 -0.41 7.09
C GLN A 20 15.38 0.79 6.14
N LEU A 21 16.46 1.50 5.81
CA LEU A 21 16.44 2.60 4.83
C LEU A 21 16.19 2.11 3.40
N GLN A 22 16.69 0.93 3.04
CA GLN A 22 16.46 0.31 1.72
C GLN A 22 15.06 -0.30 1.60
N GLN A 23 14.50 -0.89 2.66
CA GLN A 23 13.12 -1.41 2.66
C GLN A 23 12.07 -0.30 2.47
N LYS A 24 12.37 0.93 2.88
CA LYS A 24 11.50 2.08 2.67
C LYS A 24 11.47 2.55 1.20
N ARG A 25 12.43 2.13 0.35
CA ARG A 25 12.53 2.57 -1.05
C ARG A 25 11.71 1.76 -2.05
N ASN A 26 11.36 0.51 -1.77
CA ASN A 26 10.75 -0.37 -2.78
C ASN A 26 9.24 -0.60 -2.65
N LYS A 27 8.59 -0.21 -1.54
CA LYS A 27 7.16 -0.48 -1.30
C LYS A 27 6.22 0.27 -2.26
N THR A 28 6.51 1.53 -2.56
CA THR A 28 5.71 2.32 -3.51
C THR A 28 5.75 1.71 -4.90
N THR A 29 6.95 1.34 -5.38
CA THR A 29 7.13 0.74 -6.70
C THR A 29 6.45 -0.63 -6.77
N GLU A 30 6.58 -1.46 -5.73
CA GLU A 30 5.92 -2.76 -5.67
C GLU A 30 4.40 -2.63 -5.72
N PHE A 31 3.82 -1.68 -4.96
CA PHE A 31 2.39 -1.38 -5.03
C PHE A 31 1.97 -0.91 -6.42
N MET A 32 2.71 0.03 -7.02
CA MET A 32 2.42 0.54 -8.37
C MET A 32 2.48 -0.56 -9.44
N ASN A 33 3.34 -1.56 -9.28
CA ASN A 33 3.42 -2.71 -10.19
C ASN A 33 2.22 -3.65 -10.05
N GLN A 34 1.56 -3.69 -8.89
CA GLN A 34 0.41 -4.57 -8.63
C GLN A 34 -0.93 -3.89 -8.94
N MET A 35 -0.97 -2.56 -8.86
CA MET A 35 -2.17 -1.75 -9.04
C MET A 35 -2.94 -2.02 -10.36
N PRO A 36 -2.28 -2.20 -11.53
CA PRO A 36 -3.00 -2.50 -12.78
C PRO A 36 -3.83 -3.78 -12.75
N ASN A 37 -3.46 -4.76 -11.93
CA ASN A 37 -4.20 -6.03 -11.82
C ASN A 37 -5.47 -5.90 -10.94
N LEU A 38 -5.53 -4.89 -10.08
CA LEU A 38 -6.65 -4.65 -9.18
C LEU A 38 -7.73 -3.78 -9.82
N ILE A 39 -7.36 -2.99 -10.83
CA ILE A 39 -8.25 -2.04 -11.49
C ILE A 39 -8.84 -2.70 -12.73
N PRO A 40 -10.17 -2.92 -12.78
CA PRO A 40 -10.81 -3.48 -13.95
C PRO A 40 -10.82 -2.47 -15.11
N GLU A 41 -10.98 -2.99 -16.33
CA GLU A 41 -11.18 -2.15 -17.51
C GLU A 41 -12.33 -1.15 -17.29
N GLY A 42 -12.21 0.07 -17.83
CA GLY A 42 -13.20 1.13 -17.69
C GLY A 42 -13.26 1.78 -16.30
N VAL A 43 -12.24 1.54 -15.47
CA VAL A 43 -11.93 2.35 -14.29
C VAL A 43 -10.59 3.05 -14.55
N TYR A 44 -10.58 4.36 -14.32
CA TYR A 44 -9.44 5.23 -14.59
C TYR A 44 -9.07 5.96 -13.32
N VAL A 45 -7.81 5.83 -12.90
CA VAL A 45 -7.29 6.48 -11.70
C VAL A 45 -6.71 7.84 -12.06
N ASP A 46 -7.18 8.88 -11.38
CA ASP A 46 -6.67 10.25 -11.54
C ASP A 46 -5.60 10.58 -10.50
N LYS A 47 -5.73 10.06 -9.28
CA LYS A 47 -4.82 10.35 -8.18
C LYS A 47 -4.71 9.16 -7.23
N ILE A 48 -3.49 8.94 -6.77
CA ILE A 48 -3.16 8.02 -5.68
C ILE A 48 -2.43 8.83 -4.63
N LYS A 49 -2.91 8.79 -3.38
CA LYS A 49 -2.26 9.36 -2.22
C LYS A 49 -1.82 8.22 -1.31
N MET A 50 -0.53 8.19 -0.98
CA MET A 50 0.06 7.19 -0.09
C MET A 50 0.59 7.87 1.16
N ASN A 51 0.09 7.47 2.33
CA ASN A 51 0.58 7.92 3.63
C ASN A 51 1.04 6.69 4.43
N GLY A 52 2.32 6.34 4.33
CA GLY A 52 2.84 5.11 4.91
C GLY A 52 2.24 3.88 4.23
N HIS A 53 1.34 3.17 4.93
CA HIS A 53 0.63 1.99 4.43
C HIS A 53 -0.81 2.28 4.00
N GLN A 54 -1.33 3.46 4.32
CA GLN A 54 -2.67 3.86 3.91
C GLN A 54 -2.63 4.44 2.49
N ILE A 55 -3.52 3.94 1.65
CA ILE A 55 -3.67 4.35 0.25
C ILE A 55 -5.07 4.93 0.07
N GLU A 56 -5.15 6.05 -0.62
CA GLU A 56 -6.40 6.64 -1.09
C GLU A 56 -6.30 6.82 -2.61
N ILE A 57 -7.30 6.35 -3.34
CA ILE A 57 -7.38 6.43 -4.79
C ILE A 57 -8.64 7.21 -5.16
N THR A 58 -8.49 8.17 -6.06
CA THR A 58 -9.61 8.87 -6.70
C THR A 58 -9.54 8.71 -8.21
N GLY A 59 -10.68 8.60 -8.85
CA GLY A 59 -10.75 8.47 -10.29
C GLY A 59 -12.16 8.51 -10.83
N ILE A 60 -12.33 7.97 -12.03
CA ILE A 60 -13.60 7.85 -12.71
C ILE A 60 -13.83 6.42 -13.22
N SER A 61 -15.08 6.04 -13.41
CA SER A 61 -15.46 4.77 -14.02
C SER A 61 -16.63 4.92 -14.98
N ASP A 62 -16.66 4.09 -16.03
CA ASP A 62 -17.77 4.05 -16.99
C ASP A 62 -19.11 3.69 -16.33
N SER A 63 -19.07 2.90 -15.25
CA SER A 63 -20.29 2.41 -14.61
C SER A 63 -20.07 2.02 -13.15
N THR A 64 -21.15 2.05 -12.38
CA THR A 64 -21.14 1.55 -11.00
C THR A 64 -20.82 0.05 -10.92
N ALA A 65 -21.19 -0.74 -11.94
CA ALA A 65 -20.86 -2.17 -11.98
C ALA A 65 -19.35 -2.42 -12.01
N ARG A 66 -18.60 -1.61 -12.76
CA ARG A 66 -17.12 -1.68 -12.78
C ARG A 66 -16.50 -1.27 -11.43
N LEU A 67 -17.08 -0.29 -10.74
CA LEU A 67 -16.67 0.06 -9.38
C LEU A 67 -16.90 -1.09 -8.38
N ALA A 68 -18.02 -1.82 -8.51
CA ALA A 68 -18.27 -3.00 -7.69
C ALA A 68 -17.24 -4.11 -7.95
N THR A 69 -16.88 -4.36 -9.22
CA THR A 69 -15.80 -5.30 -9.56
C THR A 69 -14.45 -4.85 -9.00
N MET A 70 -14.14 -3.54 -9.05
CA MET A 70 -12.92 -3.02 -8.46
C MET A 70 -12.89 -3.26 -6.94
N LEU A 71 -13.99 -2.99 -6.24
CA LEU A 71 -14.09 -3.24 -4.80
C LEU A 71 -13.89 -4.72 -4.47
N ASP A 72 -14.55 -5.61 -5.20
CA ASP A 72 -14.39 -7.06 -5.05
C ASP A 72 -12.94 -7.51 -5.28
N ASN A 73 -12.25 -6.97 -6.30
CA ASN A 73 -10.83 -7.25 -6.54
C ASN A 73 -9.93 -6.77 -5.39
N LEU A 74 -10.23 -5.60 -4.82
CA LEU A 74 -9.46 -5.03 -3.70
C LEU A 74 -9.66 -5.85 -2.43
N GLU A 75 -10.90 -6.25 -2.13
CA GLU A 75 -11.25 -7.07 -0.96
C GLU A 75 -10.68 -8.50 -1.03
N LYS A 76 -10.55 -9.06 -2.24
CA LYS A 76 -9.95 -10.39 -2.46
C LYS A 76 -8.44 -10.39 -2.43
N SER A 77 -7.78 -9.23 -2.33
CA SER A 77 -6.33 -9.16 -2.34
C SER A 77 -5.75 -9.54 -0.98
N ASP A 78 -4.93 -10.60 -0.95
CA ASP A 78 -4.22 -11.03 0.28
C ASP A 78 -3.21 -9.98 0.82
N LYS A 79 -2.95 -8.93 0.04
CA LYS A 79 -1.99 -7.86 0.38
C LYS A 79 -2.68 -6.59 0.87
N LEU A 80 -4.00 -6.52 0.85
CA LEU A 80 -4.76 -5.32 1.19
C LEU A 80 -5.73 -5.61 2.34
N THR A 81 -5.98 -4.60 3.16
CA THR A 81 -6.98 -4.64 4.24
C THR A 81 -7.73 -3.32 4.32
N ASP A 82 -8.79 -3.28 5.12
CA ASP A 82 -9.56 -2.06 5.41
C ASP A 82 -10.02 -1.30 4.15
N VAL A 83 -10.51 -2.04 3.16
CA VAL A 83 -11.05 -1.45 1.92
C VAL A 83 -12.34 -0.71 2.24
N GLU A 84 -12.40 0.57 1.89
CA GLU A 84 -13.56 1.43 2.15
C GLU A 84 -13.84 2.34 0.95
N MET A 85 -15.06 2.28 0.44
CA MET A 85 -15.57 3.21 -0.58
C MET A 85 -16.16 4.45 0.11
N HIS A 86 -15.53 5.60 -0.07
CA HIS A 86 -15.92 6.86 0.56
C HIS A 86 -16.96 7.63 -0.25
N GLU A 87 -16.86 7.56 -1.58
CA GLU A 87 -17.66 8.42 -2.45
C GLU A 87 -17.88 7.79 -3.81
N ILE A 88 -19.12 7.89 -4.31
CA ILE A 88 -19.48 7.64 -5.71
C ILE A 88 -20.40 8.77 -6.16
N VAL A 89 -19.95 9.57 -7.14
CA VAL A 89 -20.73 10.69 -7.70
C VAL A 89 -20.99 10.44 -9.17
N SER A 90 -22.26 10.53 -9.56
CA SER A 90 -22.68 10.29 -10.95
C SER A 90 -22.71 11.57 -11.80
N GLY A 91 -22.62 11.40 -13.11
CA GLY A 91 -22.80 12.50 -14.08
C GLY A 91 -21.56 13.36 -14.29
N ASN A 92 -20.37 12.89 -13.87
CA ASN A 92 -19.12 13.58 -14.13
C ASN A 92 -18.84 13.53 -15.65
N LYS A 93 -18.89 14.69 -16.32
CA LYS A 93 -18.66 14.77 -17.77
C LYS A 93 -17.18 14.94 -18.07
N ARG A 94 -16.59 13.95 -18.75
CA ARG A 94 -15.21 14.00 -19.25
C ARG A 94 -15.18 13.43 -20.66
N PHE A 95 -14.32 13.93 -21.54
CA PHE A 95 -14.18 13.38 -22.91
C PHE A 95 -15.52 13.21 -23.68
N GLY A 96 -16.51 14.08 -23.43
CA GLY A 96 -17.83 14.01 -24.06
C GLY A 96 -18.74 12.87 -23.57
N LYS A 97 -18.35 12.11 -22.53
CA LYS A 97 -19.15 11.04 -21.90
C LYS A 97 -19.38 11.33 -20.42
N GLN A 98 -20.37 10.66 -19.83
CA GLN A 98 -20.63 10.69 -18.40
C GLN A 98 -19.96 9.51 -17.71
N PHE A 99 -19.36 9.76 -16.55
CA PHE A 99 -18.68 8.79 -15.72
C PHE A 99 -19.14 8.91 -14.26
N GLN A 100 -18.81 7.89 -13.49
CA GLN A 100 -18.93 7.85 -12.04
C GLN A 100 -17.57 8.24 -11.44
N SER A 101 -17.50 9.37 -10.74
CA SER A 101 -16.32 9.69 -9.93
C SER A 101 -16.34 8.83 -8.67
N PHE A 102 -15.17 8.40 -8.22
CA PHE A 102 -15.06 7.58 -7.00
C PHE A 102 -13.90 8.03 -6.12
N LYS A 103 -14.02 7.67 -4.83
CA LYS A 103 -12.96 7.75 -3.84
C LYS A 103 -12.96 6.47 -2.99
N VAL A 104 -11.84 5.76 -2.97
CA VAL A 104 -11.65 4.52 -2.20
C VAL A 104 -10.36 4.61 -1.38
N SER A 105 -10.34 4.00 -0.21
CA SER A 105 -9.11 3.82 0.56
C SER A 105 -8.93 2.37 1.00
N PHE A 106 -7.68 2.00 1.29
CA PHE A 106 -7.31 0.72 1.87
C PHE A 106 -5.92 0.79 2.50
N GLN A 107 -5.54 -0.24 3.25
CA GLN A 107 -4.21 -0.40 3.82
C GLN A 107 -3.44 -1.52 3.13
N ILE A 108 -2.12 -1.34 2.97
CA ILE A 108 -1.22 -2.40 2.51
C ILE A 108 -0.77 -3.22 3.71
N LEU A 109 -1.00 -4.53 3.65
CA LEU A 109 -0.53 -5.48 4.65
C LEU A 109 1.01 -5.52 4.62
N THR A 110 1.64 -5.11 5.71
CA THR A 110 3.06 -5.37 5.90
C THR A 110 3.26 -6.70 6.61
N PRO A 111 4.21 -7.53 6.17
CA PRO A 111 4.64 -8.64 7.00
C PRO A 111 5.14 -8.05 8.32
N ALA A 112 4.56 -8.50 9.44
CA ALA A 112 4.90 -8.02 10.76
C ALA A 112 6.43 -8.16 10.94
N SER A 113 7.12 -7.05 11.17
CA SER A 113 8.48 -7.07 11.66
C SER A 113 8.43 -7.73 13.05
N ASN A 114 8.86 -8.99 13.13
CA ASN A 114 8.83 -9.83 14.31
C ASN A 114 9.35 -9.09 15.56
N PRO A 115 8.52 -8.74 16.56
CA PRO A 115 8.98 -8.11 17.79
C PRO A 115 9.34 -9.18 18.81
N GLN A 116 10.35 -10.01 18.53
CA GLN A 116 10.89 -10.99 19.47
C GLN A 116 12.42 -10.95 19.47
N ALA A 117 13.00 -9.95 20.14
CA ALA A 117 14.34 -10.00 20.71
C ALA A 117 14.49 -8.88 21.75
N GLY A 118 14.21 -9.18 23.03
CA GLY A 118 14.43 -8.21 24.11
C GLY A 118 13.72 -8.49 25.43
N GLY A 119 13.39 -9.76 25.73
CA GLY A 119 12.99 -10.18 27.06
C GLY A 119 14.09 -11.04 27.70
N ALA A 120 14.42 -10.71 28.94
CA ALA A 120 15.29 -11.43 29.89
C ALA A 120 16.81 -11.24 29.79
N HIS A 121 17.38 -10.36 30.63
CA HIS A 121 18.12 -10.79 31.84
C HIS A 121 18.38 -9.59 32.76
N ASN A 122 17.69 -9.55 33.90
CA ASN A 122 18.10 -8.80 35.09
C ASN A 122 18.34 -9.88 36.16
N GLY A 123 19.55 -9.91 36.73
CA GLY A 123 20.02 -10.90 37.68
C GLY A 123 21.54 -10.89 37.75
#